data_AF-A0A4Q2XYU0-F1
#
_entry.id   AF-A0A4Q2XYU0-F1
#
_cell.length_a   1.000
_cell.length_b   1.000
_cell.length_c   1.000
_cell.angle_alpha   90.00
_cell.angle_beta   90.00
_cell.angle_gamma   90.00
#
_symmetry.space_group_name_H-M   'P 1'
#
loop_
_entity.id
_entity.type
_entity.pdbx_description
1 polymer ?
#
loop_
_entity_poly.entity_id
_entity_poly.type
_entity_poly.pdbx_seq_one_letter_code
_entity_poly.pdbx_strand_id
1 'polypeptide(L)'
;MTAASVAPPAADIRRFHSGMRFPFLTALLPVAVAAVLRLAGCPALAGPPGSGQEPISNAALIPKVLPDSGVGMEGMSPDWVKTLIMAELRIETATPEGTFASAVKVLDHYAEMGVNGLWICPVQERGSRKNGYGNFGPATLEPLLTGVADFHESCKVVRRFVQEAHRRNIRVIFDMVVWGT
;
A
#
# COMPACT_ATOMS: atom_id res chain seq x y z
N MET A 1 34.00 -43.23 18.96
CA MET A 1 33.38 -43.36 17.62
C MET A 1 32.74 -42.03 17.28
N THR A 2 33.38 -41.28 16.39
CA THR A 2 33.05 -39.92 15.96
C THR A 2 31.91 -39.95 14.95
N ALA A 3 30.82 -39.24 15.21
CA ALA A 3 29.74 -39.04 14.25
C ALA A 3 30.10 -37.89 13.31
N ALA A 4 30.26 -38.19 12.03
CA ALA A 4 30.53 -37.21 10.98
C ALA A 4 29.27 -36.41 10.65
N SER A 5 29.40 -35.07 10.68
CA SER A 5 28.43 -34.10 10.17
C SER A 5 28.40 -34.14 8.65
N VAL A 6 27.21 -34.30 8.07
CA VAL A 6 26.98 -34.19 6.62
C VAL A 6 26.27 -32.86 6.36
N ALA A 7 26.96 -31.96 5.67
CA ALA A 7 26.39 -30.69 5.20
C ALA A 7 25.46 -30.91 4.00
N PRO A 8 24.35 -30.15 3.85
CA PRO A 8 23.48 -30.24 2.68
C PRO A 8 24.13 -29.56 1.45
N PRO A 9 23.80 -30.00 0.23
CA PRO A 9 24.39 -29.45 -0.99
C PRO A 9 23.84 -28.05 -1.31
N ALA A 10 24.71 -27.21 -1.87
CA ALA A 10 24.37 -25.87 -2.34
C ALA A 10 23.38 -25.92 -3.53
N ALA A 11 22.36 -25.06 -3.49
CA ALA A 11 21.39 -24.91 -4.57
C ALA A 11 21.99 -24.12 -5.75
N ASP A 12 22.03 -24.75 -6.93
CA ASP A 12 22.42 -24.13 -8.21
C ASP A 12 21.23 -23.37 -8.82
N ILE A 13 21.36 -22.04 -8.93
CA ILE A 13 20.29 -21.11 -9.33
C ILE A 13 20.17 -20.92 -10.86
N ARG A 14 20.89 -21.68 -11.70
CA ARG A 14 20.86 -21.47 -13.18
C ARG A 14 20.05 -22.49 -14.00
N ARG A 15 18.84 -22.85 -13.57
CA ARG A 15 17.94 -23.70 -14.38
C ARG A 15 16.47 -23.28 -14.32
N PHE A 16 16.17 -22.09 -14.82
CA PHE A 16 14.83 -21.75 -15.28
C PHE A 16 14.96 -20.95 -16.57
N HIS A 17 14.96 -21.66 -17.70
CA HIS A 17 14.50 -21.20 -19.02
C HIS A 17 14.83 -22.28 -20.05
N SER A 18 13.93 -23.26 -20.21
CA SER A 18 13.82 -24.06 -21.44
C SER A 18 12.62 -24.99 -21.33
N GLY A 19 11.62 -24.79 -22.20
CA GLY A 19 10.54 -25.77 -22.34
C GLY A 19 9.18 -25.24 -22.76
N MET A 20 9.08 -24.52 -23.87
CA MET A 20 7.84 -24.55 -24.66
C MET A 20 8.17 -24.35 -26.13
N ARG A 21 8.14 -25.46 -26.88
CA ARG A 21 8.31 -25.50 -28.34
C ARG A 21 6.91 -25.60 -28.95
N PHE A 22 6.52 -24.61 -29.76
CA PHE A 22 5.41 -24.71 -30.69
C PHE A 22 5.96 -24.98 -32.10
N PRO A 23 5.30 -25.82 -32.92
CA PRO A 23 5.85 -26.24 -34.20
C PRO A 23 5.77 -25.12 -35.24
N PHE A 24 6.88 -24.97 -35.98
CA PHE A 24 7.00 -24.16 -37.17
C PHE A 24 6.20 -24.78 -38.32
N LEU A 25 5.37 -23.99 -39.00
CA LEU A 25 5.02 -24.23 -40.40
C LEU A 25 5.38 -22.98 -41.20
N THR A 26 6.34 -23.17 -42.09
CA THR A 26 6.86 -22.24 -43.09
C THR A 26 5.81 -21.91 -44.16
N ALA A 27 5.63 -20.62 -44.45
CA ALA A 27 5.24 -20.13 -45.77
C ALA A 27 5.91 -18.77 -46.02
N LEU A 28 6.88 -18.77 -46.94
CA LEU A 28 7.55 -17.60 -47.48
C LEU A 28 6.69 -17.00 -48.60
N LEU A 29 6.42 -15.69 -48.53
CA LEU A 29 6.17 -14.86 -49.72
C LEU A 29 6.68 -13.43 -49.42
N PRO A 30 7.56 -12.84 -50.25
CA PRO A 30 8.04 -11.49 -50.02
C PRO A 30 7.07 -10.49 -50.66
N VAL A 31 6.37 -9.70 -49.86
CA VAL A 31 5.72 -8.48 -50.35
C VAL A 31 6.66 -7.33 -50.03
N ALA A 32 7.21 -6.73 -51.09
CA ALA A 32 8.08 -5.57 -51.01
C ALA A 32 7.33 -4.41 -50.34
N VAL A 33 7.82 -3.97 -49.18
CA VAL A 33 7.37 -2.74 -48.53
C VAL A 33 8.03 -1.56 -49.24
N ALA A 34 7.30 -0.94 -50.16
CA ALA A 34 7.65 0.38 -50.67
C ALA A 34 7.41 1.41 -49.56
N ALA A 35 8.49 1.90 -48.95
CA ALA A 35 8.47 3.03 -48.05
C ALA A 35 8.13 4.30 -48.84
N VAL A 36 6.86 4.73 -48.79
CA VAL A 36 6.47 6.09 -49.18
C VAL A 36 6.43 6.93 -47.91
N LEU A 37 7.52 7.64 -47.66
CA LEU A 37 7.59 8.73 -46.70
C LEU A 37 6.65 9.85 -47.17
N ARG A 38 5.39 9.85 -46.71
CA ARG A 38 4.52 11.03 -46.82
C ARG A 38 4.72 11.92 -45.59
N LEU A 39 5.61 12.89 -45.74
CA LEU A 39 5.61 14.12 -44.96
C LEU A 39 4.35 14.93 -45.34
N ALA A 40 3.22 14.57 -44.75
CA ALA A 40 2.04 15.42 -44.70
C ALA A 40 1.72 15.60 -43.22
N GLY A 41 2.00 16.80 -42.70
CA GLY A 41 1.70 17.18 -41.33
C GLY A 41 0.25 16.87 -41.01
N CYS A 42 0.04 15.80 -40.23
CA CYS A 42 -1.19 15.64 -39.50
C CYS A 42 -1.17 16.77 -38.46
N PRO A 43 -2.07 17.77 -38.53
CA PRO A 43 -2.22 18.63 -37.38
C PRO A 43 -2.62 17.70 -36.25
N ALA A 44 -1.79 17.60 -35.21
CA ALA A 44 -2.22 17.04 -33.96
C ALA A 44 -3.54 17.76 -33.64
N LEU A 45 -4.65 17.01 -33.64
CA LEU A 45 -5.88 17.48 -33.05
C LEU A 45 -5.53 17.66 -31.57
N ALA A 46 -5.05 18.84 -31.22
CA ALA A 46 -5.06 19.29 -29.85
C ALA A 46 -6.52 19.17 -29.44
N GLY A 47 -6.80 18.20 -28.55
CA GLY A 47 -8.05 18.21 -27.83
C GLY A 47 -8.25 19.61 -27.24
N PRO A 48 -9.50 20.07 -27.07
CA PRO A 48 -9.74 21.34 -26.41
C PRO A 48 -8.88 21.39 -25.15
N PRO A 49 -8.19 22.52 -24.85
CA PRO A 49 -7.40 22.64 -23.64
C PRO A 49 -8.28 22.12 -22.51
N GLY A 50 -7.83 21.04 -21.86
CA GLY A 50 -8.62 20.35 -20.85
C GLY A 50 -9.17 21.42 -19.95
N SER A 51 -10.49 21.55 -19.93
CA SER A 51 -11.18 22.57 -19.14
C SER A 51 -10.50 22.57 -17.78
N GLY A 52 -10.00 23.73 -17.33
CA GLY A 52 -9.39 23.91 -16.01
C GLY A 52 -10.42 23.71 -14.91
N GLN A 53 -11.06 22.55 -14.87
CA GLN A 53 -11.88 22.09 -13.78
C GLN A 53 -10.94 21.82 -12.63
N GLU A 54 -11.21 22.47 -11.50
CA GLU A 54 -10.52 22.15 -10.27
C GLU A 54 -10.62 20.64 -10.01
N PRO A 55 -9.55 20.01 -9.51
CA PRO A 55 -9.58 18.62 -9.11
C PRO A 55 -10.77 18.36 -8.18
N ILE A 56 -11.55 17.30 -8.48
CA ILE A 56 -12.67 16.89 -7.63
C ILE A 56 -12.12 16.48 -6.27
N SER A 57 -12.57 17.14 -5.20
CA SER A 57 -12.15 16.82 -3.84
C SER A 57 -13.34 16.66 -2.90
N ASN A 58 -13.37 15.54 -2.20
CA ASN A 58 -14.36 15.20 -1.17
C ASN A 58 -13.88 15.53 0.25
N ALA A 59 -12.70 16.15 0.42
CA ALA A 59 -12.11 16.39 1.73
C ALA A 59 -13.03 17.21 2.66
N ALA A 60 -13.77 18.17 2.09
CA ALA A 60 -14.73 18.99 2.84
C ALA A 60 -15.97 18.23 3.32
N LEU A 61 -16.26 17.05 2.76
CA LEU A 61 -17.42 16.22 3.09
C LEU A 61 -17.12 15.21 4.20
N ILE A 62 -15.85 15.07 4.61
CA ILE A 62 -15.45 14.10 5.63
C ILE A 62 -16.03 14.49 7.00
N PRO A 63 -16.81 13.60 7.66
CA PRO A 63 -17.34 13.85 8.99
C PRO A 63 -16.23 14.05 10.01
N LYS A 64 -16.35 15.06 10.86
CA LYS A 64 -15.33 15.38 11.85
C LYS A 64 -15.09 14.22 12.82
N VAL A 65 -13.84 14.04 13.23
CA VAL A 65 -13.52 13.20 14.38
C VAL A 65 -13.83 14.00 15.64
N LEU A 66 -14.73 13.47 16.46
CA LEU A 66 -15.20 14.10 17.70
C LEU A 66 -14.55 13.41 18.91
N PRO A 67 -14.38 14.12 20.04
CA PRO A 67 -14.06 13.47 21.31
C PRO A 67 -15.20 12.53 21.73
N ASP A 68 -14.91 11.54 22.58
CA ASP A 68 -15.87 10.52 23.02
C ASP A 68 -17.19 11.12 23.55
N SER A 69 -17.11 12.23 24.28
CA SER A 69 -18.29 12.94 24.81
C SER A 69 -19.20 13.56 23.73
N GLY A 70 -18.68 13.74 22.51
CA GLY A 70 -19.40 14.31 21.37
C GLY A 70 -19.86 13.26 20.35
N VAL A 71 -19.54 11.99 20.56
CA VAL A 71 -19.95 10.90 19.66
C VAL A 71 -21.40 10.50 19.98
N GLY A 72 -22.28 10.61 18.98
CA GLY A 72 -23.63 10.08 19.08
C GLY A 72 -23.62 8.55 19.04
N MET A 73 -24.58 7.92 19.70
CA MET A 73 -24.75 6.47 19.69
C MET A 73 -26.06 6.10 18.98
N GLU A 74 -26.00 5.08 18.15
CA GLU A 74 -27.15 4.43 17.52
C GLU A 74 -27.20 2.97 18.00
N GLY A 75 -28.03 2.70 19.02
CA GLY A 75 -28.02 1.43 19.74
C GLY A 75 -26.68 1.20 20.44
N MET A 76 -25.95 0.16 20.03
CA MET A 76 -24.63 -0.20 20.59
C MET A 76 -23.45 0.34 19.77
N SER A 77 -23.70 1.03 18.66
CA SER A 77 -22.66 1.48 17.74
C SER A 77 -22.57 3.01 17.72
N PRO A 78 -21.37 3.58 17.57
CA PRO A 78 -21.23 4.99 17.26
C PRO A 78 -21.96 5.36 15.96
N ASP A 79 -22.63 6.50 15.95
CA ASP A 79 -23.44 6.96 14.82
C ASP A 79 -22.63 7.16 13.53
N TRP A 80 -21.35 7.52 13.64
CA TRP A 80 -20.45 7.72 12.50
C TRP A 80 -20.11 6.42 11.76
N VAL A 81 -20.40 5.24 12.32
CA VAL A 81 -20.10 3.95 11.66
C VAL A 81 -20.88 3.82 10.34
N LYS A 82 -22.11 4.33 10.26
CA LYS A 82 -22.94 4.23 9.04
C LYS A 82 -22.45 5.10 7.88
N THR A 83 -21.57 6.06 8.15
CA THR A 83 -20.96 6.94 7.15
C THR A 83 -19.48 6.64 6.92
N LEU A 84 -18.98 5.52 7.46
CA LEU A 84 -17.60 5.10 7.35
C LEU A 84 -17.30 4.62 5.92
N ILE A 85 -16.35 5.29 5.28
CA ILE A 85 -15.75 4.92 3.99
C ILE A 85 -14.29 4.60 4.30
N MET A 86 -13.95 3.31 4.20
CA MET A 86 -12.67 2.78 4.67
C MET A 86 -11.79 2.32 3.51
N ALA A 87 -10.49 2.60 3.62
CA ALA A 87 -9.47 1.98 2.78
C ALA A 87 -8.49 1.18 3.64
N GLU A 88 -8.06 0.03 3.13
CA GLU A 88 -6.96 -0.73 3.70
C GLU A 88 -5.63 -0.16 3.19
N LEU A 89 -4.68 0.02 4.11
CA LEU A 89 -3.38 0.61 3.82
C LEU A 89 -2.26 -0.20 4.46
N ARG A 90 -1.33 -0.63 3.63
CA ARG A 90 -0.07 -1.24 4.03
C ARG A 90 1.04 -0.19 4.02
N ILE A 91 1.55 0.18 5.20
CA ILE A 91 2.54 1.25 5.36
C ILE A 91 3.79 1.03 4.49
N GLU A 92 4.30 -0.21 4.45
CA GLU A 92 5.54 -0.54 3.74
C GLU A 92 5.45 -0.33 2.21
N THR A 93 4.25 -0.39 1.64
CA THR A 93 4.01 -0.25 0.20
C THR A 93 3.33 1.07 -0.16
N ALA A 94 2.90 1.85 0.84
CA ALA A 94 2.20 3.11 0.64
C ALA A 94 3.07 4.16 -0.06
N THR A 95 4.39 4.08 0.16
CA THR A 95 5.37 4.97 -0.45
C THR A 95 6.67 4.19 -0.74
N PRO A 96 7.55 4.71 -1.61
CA PRO A 96 8.84 4.07 -1.87
C PRO A 96 9.70 3.88 -0.61
N GLU A 97 9.59 4.80 0.36
CA GLU A 97 10.33 4.73 1.62
C GLU A 97 9.72 3.71 2.61
N GLY A 98 8.43 3.40 2.50
CA GLY A 98 7.77 2.35 3.28
C GLY A 98 7.67 2.60 4.79
N THR A 99 7.63 3.87 5.23
CA THR A 99 7.59 4.25 6.66
C THR A 99 6.31 4.99 7.04
N PHE A 100 5.99 5.03 8.34
CA PHE A 100 4.92 5.87 8.86
C PHE A 100 5.15 7.36 8.57
N ALA A 101 6.40 7.83 8.64
CA ALA A 101 6.72 9.23 8.39
C ALA A 101 6.45 9.61 6.93
N SER A 102 6.84 8.75 5.98
CA SER A 102 6.57 8.98 4.56
C SER A 102 5.10 8.80 4.22
N ALA A 103 4.38 7.88 4.87
CA ALA A 103 2.96 7.60 4.62
C ALA A 103 2.02 8.76 4.98
N VAL A 104 2.46 9.75 5.77
CA VAL A 104 1.67 10.96 6.09
C VAL A 104 1.18 11.66 4.82
N LYS A 105 2.01 11.72 3.76
CA LYS A 105 1.63 12.37 2.48
C LYS A 105 0.48 11.68 1.76
N VAL A 106 0.25 10.39 2.05
CA VAL A 106 -0.83 9.60 1.44
C VAL A 106 -2.19 9.99 2.04
N LEU A 107 -2.21 10.56 3.25
CA LEU A 107 -3.45 10.99 3.92
C LEU A 107 -4.16 12.09 3.14
N ASP A 108 -3.43 12.98 2.46
CA ASP A 108 -4.03 14.04 1.63
C ASP A 108 -4.82 13.43 0.46
N HIS A 109 -4.28 12.40 -0.18
CA HIS A 109 -4.96 11.68 -1.26
C HIS A 109 -6.22 10.96 -0.77
N TYR A 110 -6.15 10.30 0.39
CA TYR A 110 -7.33 9.65 0.99
C TYR A 110 -8.41 10.67 1.37
N ALA A 111 -8.01 11.82 1.90
CA ALA A 111 -8.95 12.90 2.20
C ALA A 111 -9.63 13.44 0.93
N GLU A 112 -8.86 13.66 -0.14
CA GLU A 112 -9.39 14.07 -1.45
C GLU A 112 -10.43 13.08 -1.99
N MET A 113 -10.19 11.78 -1.83
CA MET A 113 -11.17 10.74 -2.22
C MET A 113 -12.42 10.70 -1.32
N GLY A 114 -12.35 11.25 -0.10
CA GLY A 114 -13.44 11.21 0.90
C GLY A 114 -13.38 10.00 1.83
N VAL A 115 -12.24 9.30 1.86
CA VAL A 115 -12.00 8.21 2.82
C VAL A 115 -11.87 8.80 4.21
N ASN A 116 -12.64 8.27 5.17
CA ASN A 116 -12.71 8.77 6.54
C ASN A 116 -12.33 7.71 7.59
N GLY A 117 -11.91 6.53 7.14
CA GLY A 117 -11.29 5.48 7.94
C GLY A 117 -10.14 4.80 7.21
N LEU A 118 -9.05 4.52 7.92
CA LEU A 118 -7.94 3.70 7.42
C LEU A 118 -7.78 2.46 8.27
N TRP A 119 -7.86 1.30 7.61
CA TRP A 119 -7.43 0.02 8.18
C TRP A 119 -5.95 -0.15 7.88
N ILE A 120 -5.11 -0.04 8.89
CA ILE A 120 -3.67 -0.22 8.77
C ILE A 120 -3.35 -1.70 8.95
N CYS A 121 -2.77 -2.34 7.93
CA CYS A 121 -2.30 -3.74 8.03
C CYS A 121 -1.30 -3.91 9.21
N PRO A 122 -1.00 -5.13 9.66
CA PRO A 122 -0.19 -5.35 10.87
C PRO A 122 1.14 -4.60 10.88
N VAL A 123 1.43 -3.97 12.02
CA VAL A 123 2.59 -3.09 12.24
C VAL A 123 3.58 -3.67 13.25
N GLN A 124 3.21 -4.78 13.89
CA GLN A 124 4.00 -5.49 14.89
C GLN A 124 5.23 -6.14 14.25
N GLU A 125 6.22 -6.47 15.08
CA GLU A 125 7.44 -7.14 14.61
C GLU A 125 7.10 -8.48 13.97
N ARG A 126 7.67 -8.72 12.78
CA ARG A 126 7.27 -9.83 11.93
C ARG A 126 7.95 -11.13 12.35
N GLY A 127 7.18 -12.20 12.38
CA GLY A 127 7.67 -13.57 12.48
C GLY A 127 8.33 -14.05 11.19
N SER A 128 8.65 -15.35 11.16
CA SER A 128 9.44 -16.00 10.09
C SER A 128 8.89 -15.79 8.66
N ARG A 129 7.57 -15.66 8.51
CA ARG A 129 6.89 -15.45 7.21
C ARG A 129 7.01 -14.02 6.66
N LYS A 130 7.49 -13.06 7.46
CA LYS A 130 7.76 -11.66 7.08
C LYS A 130 6.58 -10.86 6.49
N ASN A 131 5.34 -11.36 6.55
CA ASN A 131 4.16 -10.71 5.99
C ASN A 131 3.37 -9.82 6.98
N GLY A 132 3.72 -9.87 8.27
CA GLY A 132 3.03 -9.17 9.37
C GLY A 132 1.91 -9.98 10.04
N TYR A 133 1.45 -11.07 9.42
CA TYR A 133 0.38 -11.95 9.94
C TYR A 133 0.91 -13.16 10.74
N GLY A 134 2.15 -13.08 11.19
CA GLY A 134 2.74 -13.81 12.30
C GLY A 134 3.66 -12.82 13.00
N ASN A 135 3.57 -12.67 14.32
CA ASN A 135 4.26 -11.61 15.04
C ASN A 135 4.69 -12.03 16.44
N PHE A 136 5.52 -11.20 17.07
CA PHE A 136 6.02 -11.41 18.43
C PHE A 136 5.10 -10.83 19.53
N GLY A 137 3.83 -10.60 19.21
CA GLY A 137 2.80 -10.10 20.11
C GLY A 137 2.50 -8.61 19.95
N PRO A 138 1.42 -8.13 20.61
CA PRO A 138 0.89 -6.77 20.42
C PRO A 138 1.78 -5.66 20.99
N ALA A 139 2.72 -6.00 21.88
CA ALA A 139 3.67 -5.06 22.48
C ALA A 139 4.98 -4.94 21.70
N THR A 140 4.89 -5.01 20.36
CA THR A 140 6.04 -4.90 19.44
C THR A 140 5.67 -4.01 18.25
N LEU A 141 6.67 -3.41 17.61
CA LEU A 141 6.52 -2.61 16.38
C LEU A 141 7.69 -2.87 15.47
N GLU A 142 7.43 -3.13 14.19
CA GLU A 142 8.47 -3.38 13.19
C GLU A 142 9.37 -2.13 13.02
N PRO A 143 10.66 -2.20 13.39
CA PRO A 143 11.56 -1.06 13.30
C PRO A 143 11.67 -0.48 11.89
N LEU A 144 11.56 -1.31 10.86
CA LEU A 144 11.59 -0.86 9.46
C LEU A 144 10.45 0.12 9.13
N LEU A 145 9.29 0.01 9.79
CA LEU A 145 8.16 0.90 9.56
C LEU A 145 8.31 2.26 10.26
N THR A 146 9.13 2.33 11.31
CA THR A 146 9.27 3.52 12.16
C THR A 146 10.64 4.19 12.06
N GLY A 147 11.65 3.49 11.55
CA GLY A 147 13.06 3.91 11.53
C GLY A 147 13.73 3.90 12.90
N VAL A 148 13.08 3.33 13.91
CA VAL A 148 13.55 3.32 15.30
C VAL A 148 13.39 1.92 15.90
N ALA A 149 14.39 1.47 16.67
CA ALA A 149 14.38 0.15 17.30
C ALA A 149 13.75 0.14 18.70
N ASP A 150 13.81 1.27 19.42
CA ASP A 150 13.16 1.39 20.72
C ASP A 150 11.64 1.46 20.57
N PHE A 151 10.92 0.56 21.25
CA PHE A 151 9.47 0.44 21.16
C PHE A 151 8.74 1.74 21.52
N HIS A 152 9.17 2.45 22.58
CA HIS A 152 8.50 3.68 23.02
C HIS A 152 8.71 4.82 22.04
N GLU A 153 9.90 4.95 21.46
CA GLU A 153 10.15 5.92 20.39
C GLU A 153 9.40 5.55 19.10
N SER A 154 9.30 4.27 18.75
CA SER A 154 8.46 3.79 17.64
C SER A 154 6.98 4.14 17.85
N CYS A 155 6.44 3.97 19.06
CA CYS A 155 5.08 4.40 19.39
C CYS A 155 4.88 5.91 19.16
N LYS A 156 5.89 6.75 19.41
CA LYS A 156 5.79 8.20 19.12
C LYS A 156 5.70 8.46 17.62
N VAL A 157 6.40 7.70 16.78
CA VAL A 157 6.30 7.81 15.32
C VAL A 157 4.88 7.45 14.84
N VAL A 158 4.35 6.31 15.30
CA VAL A 158 2.99 5.88 14.97
C VAL A 158 1.95 6.90 15.47
N ARG A 159 2.11 7.41 16.70
CA ARG A 159 1.25 8.45 17.27
C ARG A 159 1.21 9.71 16.40
N ARG A 160 2.35 10.14 15.85
CA ARG A 160 2.40 11.30 14.94
C ARG A 160 1.57 11.04 13.69
N PHE A 161 1.67 9.86 13.08
CA PHE A 161 0.84 9.49 11.94
C PHE A 161 -0.66 9.52 12.27
N VAL A 162 -1.06 8.95 13.42
CA VAL A 162 -2.46 8.99 13.88
C VAL A 162 -2.94 10.43 14.08
N GLN A 163 -2.11 11.31 14.64
CA GLN A 163 -2.44 12.72 14.78
C GLN A 163 -2.62 13.42 13.43
N GLU A 164 -1.78 13.12 12.44
CA GLU A 164 -1.93 13.65 11.08
C GLU A 164 -3.20 13.15 10.38
N ALA A 165 -3.59 11.90 10.60
CA ALA A 165 -4.84 11.34 10.10
C ALA A 165 -6.04 12.05 10.76
N HIS A 166 -6.01 12.20 12.09
CA HIS A 166 -7.09 12.88 12.82
C HIS A 166 -7.23 14.36 12.43
N ARG A 167 -6.14 15.06 12.10
CA ARG A 167 -6.20 16.44 11.55
C ARG A 167 -7.00 16.53 10.25
N ARG A 168 -7.06 15.43 9.48
CA ARG A 168 -7.82 15.29 8.24
C ARG A 168 -9.17 14.61 8.44
N ASN A 169 -9.58 14.41 9.69
CA ASN A 169 -10.80 13.69 10.08
C ASN A 169 -10.84 12.22 9.64
N ILE A 170 -9.67 11.61 9.44
CA ILE A 170 -9.52 10.19 9.09
C ILE A 170 -9.30 9.38 10.36
N ARG A 171 -10.18 8.41 10.64
CA ARG A 171 -10.04 7.47 11.77
C ARG A 171 -9.00 6.39 11.43
N VAL A 172 -8.20 5.97 12.40
CA VAL A 172 -7.19 4.92 12.21
C VAL A 172 -7.59 3.66 13.00
N ILE A 173 -7.65 2.53 12.31
CA ILE A 173 -7.96 1.22 12.87
C ILE A 173 -6.77 0.31 12.57
N PHE A 174 -6.16 -0.26 13.60
CA PHE A 174 -5.02 -1.15 13.43
C PHE A 174 -5.47 -2.60 13.34
N ASP A 175 -4.99 -3.28 12.31
CA ASP A 175 -5.01 -4.74 12.25
C ASP A 175 -4.11 -5.28 13.39
N MET A 176 -4.74 -5.99 14.32
CA MET A 176 -4.08 -6.46 15.54
C MET A 176 -4.07 -7.98 15.53
N VAL A 177 -2.89 -8.55 15.32
CA VAL A 177 -2.67 -9.99 15.43
C VAL A 177 -2.14 -10.26 16.84
N VAL A 178 -2.93 -10.97 17.66
CA VAL A 178 -2.57 -11.28 19.07
C VAL A 178 -2.05 -12.71 19.26
N TRP A 179 -2.19 -13.57 18.25
CA TRP A 179 -1.56 -14.90 18.18
C TRP A 179 -1.11 -15.20 16.74
N GLY A 180 0.07 -15.80 16.56
CA GLY A 180 0.54 -16.24 15.25
C GLY A 180 2.05 -16.45 15.18
N THR A 181 2.47 -17.69 14.90
CA THR A 181 3.88 -18.12 14.72
C THR A 181 4.41 -17.83 13.32
#